data_AF-A0AB73SHY7-F1
#
_entry.id   AF-A0AB73SHY7-F1
#
_cell.length_a   1.000
_cell.length_b   1.000
_cell.length_c   1.000
_cell.angle_alpha   90.00
_cell.angle_beta   90.00
_cell.angle_gamma   90.00
#
_symmetry.space_group_name_H-M   'P 1'
#
loop_
_entity.id
_entity.type
_entity.pdbx_description
1 polymer ?
#
loop_
_entity_poly.entity_id
_entity_poly.type
_entity_poly.pdbx_seq_one_letter_code
_entity_poly.pdbx_strand_id
1 'polypeptide(L)'
;MPYSLQPEIQASLVKIDFIERYKALSEKFSDRENTFENYENEKVIAVFESLGYKARFMKKENFFIVGEVKNKDIYTFRFNISLKYGLVELIWEAWHTGEVRVGTSWAMFVDVLSNDTEKVLRPGFHSYEELKEIMKIAFEMYEDFKRALIPIYS
;
A
#
# COMPACT_ATOMS: atom_id res chain seq x y z
N MET A 1 2.53 -24.61 0.66
CA MET A 1 2.06 -24.19 1.99
C MET A 1 1.12 -23.02 1.80
N PRO A 2 0.01 -22.90 2.54
CA PRO A 2 -0.77 -21.68 2.53
C PRO A 2 0.14 -20.52 2.96
N TYR A 3 0.04 -19.38 2.27
CA TYR A 3 0.78 -18.19 2.63
C TYR A 3 0.27 -17.70 3.99
N SER A 4 1.14 -17.61 4.99
CA SER A 4 0.83 -17.07 6.31
C SER A 4 1.66 -15.84 6.60
N LEU A 5 1.03 -14.82 7.18
CA LEU A 5 1.75 -13.62 7.64
C LEU A 5 2.58 -13.95 8.87
N GLN A 6 3.70 -13.25 9.04
CA GLN A 6 4.45 -13.31 10.29
C GLN A 6 3.58 -12.76 11.45
N PRO A 7 3.67 -13.31 12.67
CA PRO A 7 2.81 -12.92 13.78
C PRO A 7 2.82 -11.42 14.09
N GLU A 8 3.98 -10.76 14.00
CA GLU A 8 4.11 -9.33 14.22
C GLU A 8 3.40 -8.48 13.16
N ILE A 9 3.34 -8.98 11.92
CA ILE A 9 2.65 -8.33 10.80
C ILE A 9 1.15 -8.42 11.03
N GLN A 10 0.65 -9.63 11.34
CA GLN A 10 -0.76 -9.84 11.63
C GLN A 10 -1.24 -8.99 12.80
N ALA A 11 -0.49 -8.97 13.91
CA ALA A 11 -0.83 -8.15 15.08
C ALA A 11 -0.85 -6.65 14.73
N SER A 12 0.08 -6.19 13.89
CA SER A 12 0.14 -4.79 13.46
C SER A 12 -1.05 -4.40 12.57
N LEU A 13 -1.47 -5.28 11.65
CA LEU A 13 -2.61 -5.05 10.78
C LEU A 13 -3.93 -4.99 11.56
N VAL A 14 -4.10 -5.87 12.56
CA VAL A 14 -5.26 -5.83 13.48
C VAL A 14 -5.26 -4.54 14.30
N LYS A 15 -4.11 -4.13 14.83
CA LYS A 15 -3.98 -2.92 15.66
C LYS A 15 -4.39 -1.63 14.96
N ILE A 16 -4.29 -1.57 13.63
CA ILE A 16 -4.59 -0.38 12.84
C ILE A 16 -5.97 -0.45 12.16
N ASP A 17 -6.78 -1.44 12.50
CA ASP A 17 -8.09 -1.73 11.89
C ASP A 17 -8.00 -1.81 10.35
N PHE A 18 -6.99 -2.57 9.88
CA PHE A 18 -6.60 -2.57 8.46
C PHE A 18 -7.75 -2.95 7.52
N ILE A 19 -8.49 -4.03 7.83
CA ILE A 19 -9.54 -4.54 6.95
C ILE A 19 -10.65 -3.51 6.80
N GLU A 20 -11.16 -2.97 7.91
CA GLU A 20 -12.24 -1.98 7.94
C GLU A 20 -11.84 -0.72 7.17
N ARG A 21 -10.62 -0.23 7.38
CA ARG A 21 -10.12 0.97 6.68
C ARG A 21 -9.93 0.73 5.19
N TYR A 22 -9.41 -0.44 4.79
CA TYR A 22 -9.25 -0.75 3.37
C TYR A 22 -10.61 -0.97 2.68
N LYS A 23 -11.57 -1.61 3.34
CA LYS A 23 -12.96 -1.71 2.85
C LYS A 23 -13.56 -0.32 2.62
N ALA A 24 -13.48 0.56 3.62
CA ALA A 24 -14.00 1.93 3.50
C ALA A 24 -13.34 2.71 2.35
N LEU A 25 -12.02 2.55 2.16
CA LEU A 25 -11.31 3.14 1.03
C LEU A 25 -11.82 2.57 -0.30
N SER A 26 -11.92 1.24 -0.42
CA SER A 26 -12.41 0.57 -1.62
C SER A 26 -13.85 0.94 -1.95
N GLU A 27 -14.72 1.10 -0.95
CA GLU A 27 -16.12 1.44 -1.16
C GLU A 27 -16.27 2.88 -1.63
N LYS A 28 -15.53 3.82 -1.01
CA LYS A 28 -15.51 5.23 -1.39
C LYS A 28 -15.08 5.44 -2.85
N PHE A 29 -14.13 4.63 -3.33
CA PHE A 29 -13.57 4.72 -4.68
C PHE A 29 -13.87 3.44 -5.48
N SER A 30 -15.12 3.00 -5.44
CA SER A 30 -15.59 1.74 -6.02
C SER A 30 -15.91 1.81 -7.51
N ASP A 31 -16.01 3.02 -8.08
CA ASP A 31 -16.22 3.21 -9.51
C ASP A 31 -14.98 2.76 -10.29
N ARG A 32 -15.23 1.90 -11.27
CA ARG A 32 -14.21 1.24 -12.10
C ARG A 32 -14.55 1.34 -13.58
N GLU A 33 -15.54 2.16 -13.93
CA GLU A 33 -15.89 2.47 -15.33
C GLU A 33 -15.14 3.72 -15.79
N ASN A 34 -14.57 3.69 -17.00
CA ASN A 34 -13.87 4.85 -17.58
C ASN A 34 -12.75 5.42 -16.70
N THR A 35 -12.00 4.54 -16.02
CA THR A 35 -10.88 4.91 -15.15
C THR A 35 -9.78 5.66 -15.91
N PHE A 36 -8.95 6.39 -15.16
CA PHE A 36 -7.92 7.26 -15.72
C PHE A 36 -6.65 6.49 -16.10
N GLU A 37 -6.74 5.66 -17.15
CA GLU A 37 -5.63 4.78 -17.57
C GLU A 37 -4.45 5.53 -18.21
N ASN A 38 -4.71 6.63 -18.90
CA ASN A 38 -3.73 7.40 -19.68
C ASN A 38 -3.06 8.51 -18.86
N TYR A 39 -2.61 8.19 -17.65
CA TYR A 39 -1.90 9.14 -16.81
C TYR A 39 -0.41 9.27 -17.20
N GLU A 40 0.14 10.45 -16.95
CA GLU A 40 1.59 10.70 -17.00
C GLU A 40 2.25 10.36 -15.65
N ASN A 41 3.34 9.59 -15.68
CA ASN A 41 4.06 9.16 -14.47
C ASN A 41 4.60 10.34 -13.66
N GLU A 42 5.06 11.39 -14.32
CA GLU A 42 5.61 12.60 -13.70
C GLU A 42 4.54 13.31 -12.86
N LYS A 43 3.29 13.34 -13.35
CA LYS A 43 2.16 13.92 -12.60
C LYS A 43 1.76 13.06 -11.41
N VAL A 44 1.79 11.73 -11.55
CA VAL A 44 1.59 10.81 -10.42
C VAL A 44 2.64 11.01 -9.34
N ILE A 45 3.92 11.14 -9.72
CA ILE A 45 5.00 11.43 -8.78
C ILE A 45 4.74 12.77 -8.08
N ALA A 46 4.33 13.81 -8.81
CA ALA A 46 4.00 15.11 -8.22
C ALA A 46 2.84 15.02 -7.21
N VAL A 47 1.84 14.14 -7.43
CA VAL A 47 0.79 13.87 -6.43
C VAL A 47 1.40 13.33 -5.14
N PHE A 48 2.25 12.30 -5.21
CA PHE A 48 2.89 11.71 -4.03
C PHE A 48 3.79 12.71 -3.30
N GLU A 49 4.59 13.48 -4.05
CA GLU A 49 5.47 14.51 -3.48
C GLU A 49 4.68 15.64 -2.82
N SER A 50 3.53 16.02 -3.37
CA SER A 50 2.63 17.01 -2.75
C SER A 50 2.07 16.56 -1.39
N LEU A 51 2.10 15.25 -1.12
CA LEU A 51 1.71 14.64 0.16
C LEU A 51 2.92 14.36 1.07
N GLY A 52 4.12 14.81 0.69
CA GLY A 52 5.34 14.68 1.48
C GLY A 52 6.14 13.40 1.23
N TYR A 53 5.78 12.61 0.22
CA TYR A 53 6.46 11.35 -0.08
C TYR A 53 7.33 11.46 -1.34
N LYS A 54 8.61 11.16 -1.18
CA LYS A 54 9.49 10.92 -2.33
C LYS A 54 9.04 9.66 -3.06
N ALA A 55 9.04 9.72 -4.38
CA ALA A 55 8.64 8.60 -5.23
C ALA A 55 9.58 8.44 -6.43
N ARG A 56 9.68 7.21 -6.94
CA ARG A 56 10.34 6.90 -8.20
C ARG A 56 9.55 5.84 -8.98
N PHE A 57 9.48 5.99 -10.29
CA PHE A 57 8.85 5.02 -11.17
C PHE A 57 9.84 3.97 -11.64
N MET A 58 9.48 2.70 -11.48
CA MET A 58 10.25 1.52 -11.88
C MET A 58 9.72 1.02 -13.22
N LYS A 59 10.39 1.41 -14.32
CA LYS A 59 9.94 1.12 -15.69
C LYS A 59 9.79 -0.37 -16.00
N LYS A 60 10.67 -1.21 -15.47
CA LYS A 60 10.70 -2.65 -15.78
C LYS A 60 9.53 -3.37 -15.13
N GLU A 61 9.20 -3.00 -13.91
CA GLU A 61 8.16 -3.63 -13.11
C GLU A 61 6.81 -2.89 -13.18
N ASN A 62 6.78 -1.69 -13.78
CA ASN A 62 5.60 -0.85 -13.96
C ASN A 62 4.90 -0.46 -12.65
N PHE A 63 5.67 -0.09 -11.63
CA PHE A 63 5.17 0.40 -10.35
C PHE A 63 5.96 1.62 -9.85
N PHE A 64 5.39 2.33 -8.88
CA PHE A 64 6.03 3.40 -8.14
C PHE A 64 6.54 2.87 -6.80
N ILE A 65 7.79 3.18 -6.45
CA ILE A 65 8.30 3.02 -5.07
C ILE A 65 8.12 4.35 -4.38
N VAL A 66 7.41 4.34 -3.25
CA VAL A 66 7.05 5.54 -2.50
C VAL A 66 7.45 5.38 -1.04
N GLY A 67 7.94 6.47 -0.43
CA GLY A 67 8.10 6.52 1.03
C GLY A 67 9.03 5.47 1.62
N GLU A 68 10.11 5.14 0.91
CA GLU A 68 11.13 4.21 1.37
C GLU A 68 11.77 4.73 2.67
N VAL A 69 11.65 3.96 3.75
CA VAL A 69 12.26 4.26 5.05
C VAL A 69 13.24 3.14 5.36
N LYS A 70 14.49 3.49 5.66
CA LYS A 70 15.53 2.53 6.04
C LYS A 70 16.22 3.00 7.32
N ASN A 71 16.33 2.11 8.30
CA ASN A 71 17.15 2.32 9.49
C ASN A 71 18.33 1.35 9.46
N LYS A 72 19.48 1.84 8.97
CA LYS A 72 20.72 1.09 8.82
C LYS A 72 20.42 -0.32 8.26
N ASP A 73 20.85 -1.36 8.95
CA ASP A 73 20.64 -2.76 8.60
C ASP A 73 19.54 -3.43 9.45
N ILE A 74 18.79 -2.63 10.22
CA ILE A 74 17.79 -3.11 11.19
C ILE A 74 16.44 -3.32 10.50
N TYR A 75 15.91 -2.30 9.82
CA TYR A 75 14.65 -2.43 9.10
C TYR A 75 14.59 -1.57 7.84
N THR A 76 13.78 -2.00 6.89
CA THR A 76 13.39 -1.24 5.70
C THR A 76 11.89 -1.37 5.50
N PHE A 77 11.24 -0.28 5.11
CA PHE A 77 9.85 -0.26 4.68
C PHE A 77 9.77 0.34 3.28
N ARG A 78 8.95 -0.27 2.40
CA ARG A 78 8.62 0.29 1.09
C ARG A 78 7.13 0.21 0.86
N PHE A 79 6.63 1.22 0.17
CA PHE A 79 5.29 1.24 -0.37
C PHE A 79 5.37 1.20 -1.89
N ASN A 80 5.03 0.06 -2.48
CA ASN A 80 4.95 -0.08 -3.93
C ASN A 80 3.50 0.14 -4.38
N ILE A 81 3.32 0.92 -5.44
CA ILE A 81 2.00 1.29 -5.96
C ILE A 81 1.98 1.02 -7.46
N SER A 82 1.00 0.22 -7.92
CA SER A 82 0.71 0.04 -9.35
C SER A 82 -0.62 0.71 -9.66
N LEU A 83 -0.65 1.45 -10.78
CA LEU A 83 -1.85 2.18 -11.25
C LEU A 83 -2.38 1.59 -12.56
N LYS A 84 -2.11 0.30 -12.82
CA LYS A 84 -2.48 -0.36 -14.06
C LYS A 84 -4.01 -0.35 -14.23
N TYR A 85 -4.48 -0.03 -15.44
CA TYR A 85 -5.92 0.09 -15.77
C TYR A 85 -6.67 1.13 -14.91
N GLY A 86 -5.96 2.15 -14.40
CA GLY A 86 -6.57 3.15 -13.53
C GLY A 86 -7.04 2.58 -12.18
N LEU A 87 -6.50 1.43 -11.77
CA LEU A 87 -6.77 0.80 -10.48
C LEU A 87 -5.57 0.93 -9.56
N VAL A 88 -5.82 1.27 -8.30
CA VAL A 88 -4.78 1.51 -7.30
C VAL A 88 -4.46 0.21 -6.56
N GLU A 89 -3.40 -0.47 -6.99
CA GLU A 89 -2.84 -1.62 -6.29
C GLU A 89 -1.79 -1.17 -5.27
N LEU A 90 -2.08 -1.39 -3.99
CA LEU A 90 -1.27 -0.99 -2.85
C LEU A 90 -0.51 -2.20 -2.30
N ILE A 91 0.81 -2.09 -2.19
CA ILE A 91 1.70 -3.17 -1.78
C ILE A 91 2.64 -2.66 -0.69
N TRP A 92 2.67 -3.35 0.45
CA TRP A 92 3.63 -3.07 1.52
C TRP A 92 4.72 -4.11 1.56
N GLU A 93 5.94 -3.63 1.73
CA GLU A 93 7.11 -4.45 1.98
C GLU A 93 7.80 -4.00 3.28
N ALA A 94 8.13 -4.97 4.13
CA ALA A 94 8.93 -4.74 5.32
C ALA A 94 10.02 -5.80 5.43
N TRP A 95 11.23 -5.32 5.75
CA TRP A 95 12.37 -6.15 6.07
C TRP A 95 12.81 -5.87 7.50
N HIS A 96 13.28 -6.92 8.16
CA HIS A 96 13.93 -6.82 9.47
C HIS A 96 15.20 -7.68 9.46
N THR A 97 16.33 -7.09 9.87
CA THR A 97 17.65 -7.74 9.91
C THR A 97 18.03 -8.48 8.63
N GLY A 98 17.70 -7.90 7.48
CA GLY A 98 17.96 -8.47 6.15
C GLY A 98 16.93 -9.51 5.66
N GLU A 99 16.00 -9.94 6.51
CA GLU A 99 14.94 -10.88 6.14
C GLU A 99 13.66 -10.16 5.71
N VAL A 100 13.01 -10.68 4.67
CA VAL A 100 11.67 -10.23 4.25
C VAL A 100 10.67 -10.69 5.31
N ARG A 101 9.95 -9.75 5.93
CA ARG A 101 8.87 -10.03 6.88
C ARG A 101 7.51 -9.98 6.22
N VAL A 102 7.36 -9.07 5.25
CA VAL A 102 6.18 -8.98 4.39
C VAL A 102 6.53 -8.35 3.06
N GLY A 103 5.79 -8.70 2.01
CA GLY A 103 5.94 -8.16 0.66
C GLY A 103 4.75 -8.56 -0.18
N THR A 104 3.59 -7.95 0.08
CA THR A 104 2.34 -8.37 -0.57
C THR A 104 1.32 -7.25 -0.67
N SER A 105 0.28 -7.47 -1.47
CA SER A 105 -0.77 -6.49 -1.72
C SER A 105 -1.75 -6.40 -0.54
N TRP A 106 -2.41 -5.25 -0.43
CA TRP A 106 -3.47 -5.03 0.55
C TRP A 106 -4.64 -5.99 0.36
N ALA A 107 -4.96 -6.37 -0.88
CA ALA A 107 -5.96 -7.41 -1.15
C ALA A 107 -5.54 -8.77 -0.56
N MET A 108 -4.26 -9.14 -0.69
CA MET A 108 -3.74 -10.37 -0.09
C MET A 108 -3.75 -10.33 1.45
N PHE A 109 -3.57 -9.16 2.07
CA PHE A 109 -3.75 -9.02 3.52
C PHE A 109 -5.18 -9.36 3.94
N VAL A 110 -6.19 -8.86 3.22
CA VAL A 110 -7.58 -9.22 3.50
C VAL A 110 -7.81 -10.72 3.33
N ASP A 111 -7.32 -11.30 2.23
CA ASP A 111 -7.46 -12.73 1.95
C ASP A 111 -6.93 -13.58 3.12
N VAL A 112 -5.73 -13.27 3.60
CA VAL A 112 -5.09 -14.04 4.68
C VAL A 112 -5.77 -13.80 6.03
N LEU A 113 -6.07 -12.55 6.37
CA LEU A 113 -6.66 -12.20 7.66
C LEU A 113 -8.12 -12.67 7.79
N SER A 114 -8.84 -12.79 6.68
CA SER A 114 -10.22 -13.28 6.64
C SER A 114 -10.34 -14.78 6.35
N ASN A 115 -9.23 -15.52 6.23
CA ASN A 115 -9.22 -16.91 5.77
C ASN A 115 -10.03 -17.10 4.47
N ASP A 116 -9.81 -16.22 3.49
CA ASP A 116 -10.47 -16.17 2.18
C ASP A 116 -12.00 -15.95 2.21
N THR A 117 -12.57 -15.58 3.35
CA THR A 117 -14.02 -15.32 3.47
C THR A 117 -14.42 -13.92 3.00
N GLU A 118 -13.46 -13.02 2.81
CA GLU A 118 -13.69 -11.65 2.35
C GLU A 118 -12.83 -11.32 1.13
N LYS A 119 -13.35 -10.49 0.25
CA LYS A 119 -12.62 -9.92 -0.89
C LYS A 119 -12.87 -8.42 -0.95
N VAL A 120 -11.80 -7.64 -1.06
CA VAL A 120 -11.86 -6.18 -1.21
C VAL A 120 -11.27 -5.81 -2.57
N LEU A 121 -12.03 -5.02 -3.33
CA LEU A 121 -11.62 -4.60 -4.66
C LEU A 121 -10.59 -3.47 -4.57
N ARG A 122 -9.82 -3.30 -5.64
CA ARG A 122 -8.88 -2.18 -5.74
C ARG A 122 -9.65 -0.90 -6.04
N PRO A 123 -9.34 0.23 -5.37
CA PRO A 123 -9.89 1.53 -5.72
C PRO A 123 -9.66 1.88 -7.20
N GLY A 124 -10.66 2.44 -7.87
CA GLY A 124 -10.49 3.13 -9.15
C GLY A 124 -10.18 4.61 -8.95
N PHE A 125 -9.60 5.25 -9.95
CA PHE A 125 -9.44 6.71 -9.96
C PHE A 125 -9.65 7.29 -11.36
N HIS A 126 -10.17 8.51 -11.41
CA HIS A 126 -10.62 9.19 -12.63
C HIS A 126 -9.89 10.53 -12.84
N SER A 127 -9.08 10.96 -11.87
CA SER A 127 -8.31 12.20 -11.92
C SER A 127 -7.10 12.17 -10.99
N TYR A 128 -6.17 13.12 -11.13
CA TYR A 128 -5.05 13.28 -10.20
C TYR A 128 -5.51 13.73 -8.82
N GLU A 129 -6.58 14.51 -8.75
CA GLU A 129 -7.23 14.96 -7.52
C GLU A 129 -7.78 13.77 -6.74
N GLU A 130 -8.49 12.87 -7.43
CA GLU A 130 -9.01 11.65 -6.82
C GLU A 130 -7.87 10.70 -6.38
N LEU A 131 -6.83 10.54 -7.22
CA LEU A 131 -5.63 9.81 -6.82
C LEU A 131 -5.02 10.42 -5.55
N LYS A 132 -4.96 11.76 -5.44
CA LYS A 132 -4.45 12.43 -4.24
C LYS A 132 -5.27 12.10 -3.00
N GLU A 133 -6.60 12.04 -3.11
CA GLU A 133 -7.46 11.63 -1.99
C GLU A 133 -7.22 10.19 -1.56
N ILE A 134 -7.13 9.26 -2.52
CA ILE A 134 -6.82 7.85 -2.24
C ILE A 134 -5.46 7.75 -1.53
N MET A 135 -4.45 8.45 -2.04
CA MET A 135 -3.09 8.42 -1.48
C MET A 135 -3.00 9.04 -0.10
N LYS A 136 -3.77 10.08 0.21
CA LYS A 136 -3.82 10.65 1.56
C LYS A 136 -4.21 9.58 2.59
N ILE A 137 -5.27 8.83 2.32
CA ILE A 137 -5.73 7.74 3.20
C ILE A 137 -4.70 6.60 3.23
N ALA A 138 -4.19 6.21 2.07
CA ALA A 138 -3.24 5.12 1.96
C ALA A 138 -1.92 5.39 2.71
N PHE A 139 -1.42 6.63 2.67
CA PHE A 139 -0.23 7.04 3.38
C PHE A 139 -0.45 7.14 4.90
N GLU A 140 -1.62 7.60 5.35
CA GLU A 140 -1.97 7.57 6.78
C GLU A 140 -1.91 6.13 7.32
N MET A 141 -2.50 5.16 6.60
CA MET A 141 -2.43 3.74 6.94
C MET A 141 -0.99 3.20 6.93
N TYR A 142 -0.16 3.64 5.97
CA TYR A 142 1.25 3.24 5.90
C TYR A 142 2.06 3.78 7.09
N GLU A 143 1.79 5.01 7.55
CA GLU A 143 2.41 5.54 8.77
C GLU A 143 1.96 4.80 10.02
N ASP A 144 0.69 4.41 10.12
CA ASP A 144 0.18 3.59 11.23
C ASP A 144 0.85 2.21 11.25
N PHE A 145 0.98 1.57 10.09
CA PHE A 145 1.66 0.29 9.92
C PHE A 145 3.13 0.36 10.37
N LYS A 146 3.87 1.38 9.91
CA LYS A 146 5.26 1.61 10.36
C LYS A 146 5.33 1.87 11.86
N ARG A 147 4.44 2.71 12.41
CA ARG A 147 4.39 3.00 13.85
C ARG A 147 4.08 1.77 14.70
N ALA A 148 3.32 0.81 14.17
CA ALA A 148 3.05 -0.46 14.84
C ALA A 148 4.27 -1.39 14.85
N LEU A 149 5.04 -1.44 13.75
CA LEU A 149 6.18 -2.35 13.60
C LEU A 149 7.51 -1.83 14.12
N ILE A 150 7.79 -0.53 14.01
CA ILE A 150 9.08 0.05 14.43
C ILE A 150 9.45 -0.33 15.88
N PRO A 151 8.54 -0.28 16.88
CA PRO A 151 8.87 -0.70 18.25
C PRO A 151 9.23 -2.18 18.40
N ILE A 152 8.79 -3.03 17.47
CA ILE A 152 9.07 -4.47 17.45
C ILE A 152 10.44 -4.74 16.79
N TYR A 153 10.80 -3.90 15.81
CA TYR A 153 12.04 -4.02 15.05
C TYR A 153 13.20 -3.20 15.62
N SER A 154 13.00 -2.41 16.67
CA SER A 154 14.02 -1.53 17.26
C SER A 154 14.90 -2.22 18.29
#